data_AF-A0A6V8LUV9-F1
#
_entry.id   AF-A0A6V8LUV9-F1
#
_cell.length_a   1.000
_cell.length_b   1.000
_cell.length_c   1.000
_cell.angle_alpha   90.00
_cell.angle_beta   90.00
_cell.angle_gamma   90.00
#
_symmetry.space_group_name_H-M   'P 1'
#
loop_
_entity.id
_entity.type
_entity.pdbx_description
1 polymer ?
#
loop_
_entity_poly.entity_id
_entity_poly.type
_entity_poly.pdbx_seq_one_letter_code
_entity_poly.pdbx_strand_id
1 'polypeptide(L)'
;MAGRADYFPRAVDQGIGRALWFIHGGQSPDVAAAVGRFATERHADLWSGVGLAATFAGGSDAEGLAVLRREAGACLPQVAQGVVFAAKARDFAGFVPPHTELATEILAGISVSAAAILADDVAADGFGQSAEPDYEVWRQRVEARVGADLRLANPPS
;
A
#
# COMPACT_ATOMS: atom_id res chain seq x y z
N MET A 1 -20.05 14.27 7.01
CA MET A 1 -18.97 13.53 7.71
C MET A 1 -17.95 14.53 8.19
N ALA A 2 -17.86 14.78 9.50
CA ALA A 2 -16.83 15.65 10.05
C ALA A 2 -15.53 14.83 10.19
N GLY A 3 -14.43 15.32 9.60
CA GLY A 3 -13.12 14.68 9.74
C GLY A 3 -12.70 14.67 11.21
N ARG A 4 -12.34 13.50 11.75
CA ARG A 4 -11.83 13.42 13.12
C ARG A 4 -10.35 13.80 13.16
N ALA A 5 -9.99 14.66 14.12
CA ALA A 5 -8.67 15.27 14.23
C ALA A 5 -7.55 14.28 14.57
N ASP A 6 -7.90 13.13 15.15
CA ASP A 6 -7.00 12.01 15.49
C ASP A 6 -6.52 11.23 14.26
N TYR A 7 -7.30 11.20 13.17
CA TYR A 7 -6.95 10.53 11.91
C TYR A 7 -6.08 11.39 10.97
N PHE A 8 -6.14 12.71 11.13
CA PHE A 8 -5.45 13.66 10.25
C PHE A 8 -3.93 13.37 10.09
N PRO A 9 -3.17 13.01 11.14
CA PRO A 9 -1.75 12.72 11.00
C PRO A 9 -1.44 11.53 10.08
N ARG A 10 -2.23 10.45 10.15
CA ARG A 10 -2.02 9.25 9.32
C ARG A 10 -2.29 9.52 7.84
N ALA A 11 -3.41 10.18 7.56
CA ALA A 11 -3.78 10.58 6.20
C ALA A 11 -2.74 11.51 5.56
N VAL A 12 -2.15 12.41 6.36
CA VAL A 12 -1.06 13.29 5.93
C VAL A 12 0.16 12.46 5.52
N ASP A 13 0.57 11.48 6.32
CA ASP A 13 1.74 10.66 6.02
C ASP A 13 1.55 9.77 4.79
N GLN A 14 0.35 9.22 4.57
CA GLN A 14 0.03 8.54 3.32
C GLN A 14 0.11 9.49 2.11
N GLY A 15 -0.33 10.74 2.28
CA GLY A 15 -0.18 11.80 1.28
C GLY A 15 1.27 12.13 0.98
N ILE A 16 2.11 12.25 2.01
CA ILE A 16 3.55 12.49 1.88
C ILE A 16 4.21 11.31 1.16
N GLY A 17 3.87 10.07 1.51
CA GLY A 17 4.39 8.88 0.82
C GLY A 17 4.14 8.92 -0.69
N ARG A 18 2.91 9.25 -1.10
CA ARG A 18 2.59 9.46 -2.53
C ARG A 18 3.41 10.60 -3.13
N ALA A 19 3.56 11.72 -2.42
CA ALA A 19 4.35 12.86 -2.92
C ALA A 19 5.83 12.50 -3.12
N LEU A 20 6.44 11.75 -2.20
CA LEU A 20 7.82 11.30 -2.30
C LEU A 20 8.06 10.46 -3.57
N TRP A 21 7.12 9.58 -3.93
CA TRP A 21 7.20 8.82 -5.18
C TRP A 21 7.31 9.73 -6.41
N PHE A 22 6.47 10.76 -6.49
CA PHE A 22 6.49 11.70 -7.61
C PHE A 22 7.72 12.62 -7.60
N ILE A 23 8.13 13.12 -6.43
CA ILE A 23 9.31 13.99 -6.28
C ILE A 23 10.57 13.28 -6.76
N HIS A 24 10.70 11.99 -6.43
CA HIS A 24 11.86 11.16 -6.81
C HIS A 24 11.64 10.40 -8.13
N GLY A 25 10.57 10.69 -8.88
CA GLY A 25 10.36 10.12 -10.22
C GLY A 25 10.33 8.59 -10.26
N GLY A 26 9.79 7.95 -9.22
CA GLY A 26 9.72 6.49 -9.12
C GLY A 26 11.07 5.78 -8.88
N GLN A 27 12.14 6.52 -8.58
CA GLN A 27 13.44 5.93 -8.27
C GLN A 27 13.42 5.34 -6.85
N SER A 28 13.22 4.02 -6.76
CA SER A 28 13.04 3.31 -5.48
C SER A 28 14.12 3.55 -4.42
N PRO A 29 15.43 3.59 -4.74
CA PRO A 29 16.46 3.92 -3.75
C PRO A 29 16.28 5.32 -3.14
N ASP A 30 15.95 6.31 -3.96
CA ASP A 30 15.80 7.70 -3.52
C ASP A 30 14.53 7.88 -2.68
N VAL A 31 13.44 7.22 -3.08
CA VAL A 31 12.18 7.17 -2.31
C VAL A 31 12.43 6.52 -0.94
N ALA A 32 13.10 5.36 -0.90
CA ALA A 32 13.43 4.68 0.35
C ALA A 32 14.30 5.54 1.26
N ALA A 33 15.34 6.17 0.71
CA ALA A 33 16.20 7.09 1.44
C ALA A 33 15.41 8.30 1.97
N ALA A 34 14.40 8.77 1.23
CA ALA A 34 13.53 9.86 1.68
C ALA A 34 12.62 9.45 2.83
N VAL A 35 11.98 8.27 2.75
CA VAL A 35 11.18 7.73 3.86
C VAL A 35 12.02 7.52 5.11
N GLY A 36 13.25 7.00 4.96
CA GLY A 36 14.18 6.77 6.07
C GLY A 36 14.59 8.01 6.86
N ARG A 37 14.38 9.23 6.33
CA ARG A 37 14.63 10.49 7.04
C ARG A 37 13.51 10.90 8.00
N PHE A 38 12.34 10.27 7.90
CA PHE A 38 11.24 10.48 8.83
C PHE A 38 11.40 9.62 10.09
N ALA A 39 10.73 10.02 11.17
CA ALA A 39 10.67 9.23 12.39
C ALA A 39 9.99 7.87 12.11
N THR A 40 10.50 6.80 12.72
CA THR A 40 10.13 5.40 12.40
C THR A 40 8.64 5.13 12.58
N GLU A 41 7.99 5.78 13.55
CA GLU A 41 6.55 5.68 13.80
C GLU A 41 5.67 6.16 12.63
N ARG A 42 6.24 6.96 11.70
CA ARG A 42 5.55 7.47 10.51
C ARG A 42 5.73 6.56 9.29
N HIS A 43 6.69 5.63 9.35
CA HIS A 43 7.09 4.84 8.17
C HIS A 43 5.95 3.98 7.64
N ALA A 44 5.10 3.43 8.52
CA ALA A 44 3.96 2.60 8.12
C ALA A 44 3.02 3.34 7.14
N ASP A 45 2.59 4.56 7.49
CA ASP A 45 1.71 5.38 6.65
C ASP A 45 2.42 5.90 5.40
N LEU A 46 3.70 6.29 5.52
CA LEU A 46 4.52 6.72 4.38
C LEU A 46 4.66 5.61 3.33
N TRP A 47 5.02 4.40 3.75
CA TRP A 47 5.18 3.25 2.87
C TRP A 47 3.86 2.79 2.24
N SER A 48 2.74 2.90 2.95
CA SER A 48 1.41 2.70 2.36
C SER A 48 1.12 3.69 1.23
N GLY A 49 1.46 4.97 1.43
CA GLY A 49 1.38 5.98 0.37
C GLY A 49 2.28 5.69 -0.83
N VAL A 50 3.53 5.27 -0.59
CA VAL A 50 4.48 4.91 -1.64
C VAL A 50 3.98 3.73 -2.47
N GLY A 51 3.52 2.65 -1.83
CA GLY A 51 2.98 1.47 -2.51
C GLY A 51 1.79 1.80 -3.42
N LEU A 52 0.87 2.64 -2.94
CA LEU A 52 -0.25 3.13 -3.74
C LEU A 52 0.23 3.90 -4.98
N ALA A 53 1.14 4.86 -4.82
CA ALA A 53 1.63 5.65 -5.94
C ALA A 53 2.40 4.81 -6.97
N ALA A 54 3.27 3.92 -6.50
CA ALA A 54 4.05 3.03 -7.36
C ALA A 54 3.14 2.14 -8.23
N THR A 55 2.05 1.60 -7.66
CA THR A 55 1.12 0.75 -8.39
C THR A 55 0.14 1.52 -9.27
N PHE A 56 -0.38 2.65 -8.78
CA PHE A 56 -1.38 3.42 -9.51
C PHE A 56 -0.77 4.20 -10.67
N ALA A 57 0.33 4.92 -10.42
CA ALA A 57 0.99 5.79 -11.40
C ALA A 57 2.08 5.07 -12.21
N GLY A 58 2.67 3.99 -11.69
CA GLY A 58 3.86 3.39 -12.28
C GLY A 58 5.09 4.28 -12.07
N GLY A 59 6.07 4.18 -12.97
CA GLY A 59 7.31 4.97 -12.93
C GLY A 59 8.55 4.19 -12.49
N SER A 60 8.41 2.89 -12.24
CA SER A 60 9.52 1.96 -12.02
C SER A 60 9.29 0.68 -12.81
N ASP A 61 10.38 0.06 -13.23
CA ASP A 61 10.38 -1.29 -13.81
C ASP A 61 10.42 -2.37 -12.71
N ALA A 62 10.51 -3.63 -13.14
CA ALA A 62 10.52 -4.78 -12.23
C ALA A 62 11.71 -4.77 -11.25
N GLU A 63 12.89 -4.36 -11.71
CA GLU A 63 14.08 -4.31 -10.86
C GLU A 63 13.95 -3.21 -9.79
N GLY A 64 13.50 -2.02 -10.19
CA GLY A 64 13.23 -0.94 -9.25
C GLY A 64 12.13 -1.29 -8.25
N LEU A 65 11.08 -2.02 -8.66
CA LEU A 65 10.03 -2.49 -7.75
C LEU A 65 10.55 -3.57 -6.78
N ALA A 66 11.44 -4.46 -7.23
CA ALA A 66 12.11 -5.43 -6.35
C ALA A 66 13.02 -4.74 -5.33
N VAL A 67 13.70 -3.67 -5.72
CA VAL A 67 14.44 -2.79 -4.79
C VAL A 67 13.48 -2.17 -3.77
N LEU A 68 12.36 -1.59 -4.22
CA LEU A 68 11.36 -0.99 -3.32
C LEU A 68 10.85 -1.98 -2.28
N ARG A 69 10.52 -3.21 -2.72
CA ARG A 69 10.10 -4.32 -1.85
C ARG A 69 11.14 -4.62 -0.77
N ARG A 70 12.42 -4.69 -1.15
CA ARG A 70 13.51 -4.97 -0.21
C ARG A 70 13.70 -3.83 0.79
N GLU A 71 13.74 -2.59 0.32
CA GLU A 71 13.96 -1.41 1.17
C GLU A 71 12.79 -1.17 2.14
N ALA A 72 11.56 -1.52 1.76
CA ALA A 72 10.41 -1.45 2.65
C ALA A 72 10.57 -2.36 3.88
N GLY A 73 11.27 -3.49 3.75
CA GLY A 73 11.60 -4.39 4.86
C GLY A 73 10.38 -4.78 5.71
N ALA A 74 10.41 -4.44 7.00
CA ALA A 74 9.30 -4.70 7.92
C ALA A 74 8.01 -3.95 7.56
N CYS A 75 8.09 -2.87 6.78
CA CYS A 75 6.95 -2.10 6.30
C CYS A 75 6.35 -2.65 4.99
N LEU A 76 6.81 -3.81 4.50
CA LEU A 76 6.26 -4.43 3.29
C LEU A 76 4.73 -4.68 3.35
N PRO A 77 4.13 -5.11 4.49
CA PRO A 77 2.67 -5.23 4.59
C PRO A 77 1.93 -3.92 4.31
N GLN A 78 2.49 -2.77 4.72
CA GLN A 78 1.90 -1.46 4.46
C GLN A 78 2.07 -1.03 3.00
N VAL A 79 3.22 -1.33 2.37
CA VAL A 79 3.37 -1.16 0.91
C VAL A 79 2.28 -1.96 0.18
N ALA A 80 2.12 -3.23 0.54
CA ALA A 80 1.13 -4.12 -0.07
C ALA A 80 -0.33 -3.66 0.20
N GLN A 81 -0.62 -3.09 1.36
CA GLN A 81 -1.91 -2.43 1.62
C GLN A 81 -2.17 -1.30 0.61
N GLY A 82 -1.19 -0.42 0.38
CA GLY A 82 -1.31 0.65 -0.63
C GLY A 82 -1.49 0.12 -2.05
N VAL A 83 -0.80 -0.97 -2.39
CA VAL A 83 -0.92 -1.69 -3.67
C VAL A 83 -2.35 -2.20 -3.86
N VAL A 84 -2.94 -2.84 -2.85
CA VAL A 84 -4.33 -3.34 -2.91
C VAL A 84 -5.31 -2.20 -3.19
N PHE A 85 -5.11 -1.02 -2.60
CA PHE A 85 -5.98 0.14 -2.86
C PHE A 85 -5.86 0.63 -4.31
N ALA A 86 -4.65 0.71 -4.84
CA ALA A 86 -4.41 1.09 -6.23
C ALA A 86 -5.01 0.07 -7.21
N ALA A 87 -4.81 -1.22 -6.95
CA ALA A 87 -5.36 -2.32 -7.74
C ALA A 87 -6.88 -2.29 -7.75
N LYS A 88 -7.52 -2.17 -6.57
CA LYS A 88 -8.98 -2.04 -6.44
C LYS A 88 -9.52 -0.84 -7.23
N ALA A 89 -8.85 0.31 -7.16
CA ALA A 89 -9.28 1.50 -7.91
C ALA A 89 -9.17 1.32 -9.43
N ARG A 90 -8.13 0.63 -9.92
CA ARG A 90 -7.94 0.34 -11.36
C ARG A 90 -8.94 -0.68 -11.88
N ASP A 91 -9.18 -1.74 -11.11
CA ASP A 91 -10.20 -2.74 -11.39
C ASP A 91 -11.60 -2.10 -11.46
N PHE A 92 -11.96 -1.30 -10.46
CA PHE A 92 -13.23 -0.57 -10.43
C PHE A 92 -13.39 0.41 -11.61
N ALA A 93 -12.29 1.04 -12.06
CA ALA A 93 -12.31 1.91 -13.24
C ALA A 93 -12.43 1.15 -14.58
N GLY A 94 -12.39 -0.18 -14.56
CA GLY A 94 -12.46 -1.03 -15.76
C GLY A 94 -11.21 -0.95 -16.64
N PHE A 95 -10.10 -0.41 -16.14
CA PHE A 95 -8.86 -0.29 -16.89
C PHE A 95 -7.64 -0.53 -15.99
N VAL A 96 -6.92 -1.61 -16.28
CA VAL A 96 -5.72 -2.04 -15.56
C VAL A 96 -4.51 -1.90 -16.49
N PRO A 97 -3.66 -0.88 -16.30
CA PRO A 97 -2.41 -0.75 -17.05
C PRO A 97 -1.41 -1.87 -16.74
N PRO A 98 -0.50 -2.23 -17.66
CA PRO A 98 0.54 -3.23 -17.43
C PRO A 98 1.44 -2.96 -16.21
N HIS A 99 1.73 -1.69 -15.90
CA HIS A 99 2.52 -1.35 -14.72
C HIS A 99 1.77 -1.61 -13.41
N THR A 100 0.45 -1.56 -13.41
CA THR A 100 -0.37 -1.88 -12.23
C THR A 100 -0.33 -3.39 -11.97
N GLU A 101 -0.46 -4.23 -13.00
CA GLU A 101 -0.28 -5.69 -12.88
C GLU A 101 1.11 -6.00 -12.32
N LEU A 102 2.16 -5.47 -12.95
CA LEU A 102 3.55 -5.71 -12.57
C LEU A 102 3.83 -5.31 -11.10
N ALA A 103 3.40 -4.11 -10.70
CA ALA A 103 3.60 -3.65 -9.33
C ALA A 103 2.78 -4.45 -8.32
N THR A 104 1.58 -4.90 -8.68
CA THR A 104 0.74 -5.70 -7.77
C THR A 104 1.35 -7.08 -7.53
N GLU A 105 1.86 -7.71 -8.58
CA GLU A 105 2.57 -8.98 -8.48
C GLU A 105 3.85 -8.85 -7.64
N ILE A 106 4.72 -7.87 -7.94
CA ILE A 106 6.02 -7.75 -7.25
C ILE A 106 5.86 -7.32 -5.79
N LEU A 107 4.99 -6.35 -5.51
CA LEU A 107 4.91 -5.73 -4.18
C LEU A 107 3.95 -6.45 -3.24
N ALA A 108 2.84 -7.00 -3.76
CA ALA A 108 1.83 -7.69 -2.95
C ALA A 108 1.79 -9.21 -3.18
N GLY A 109 2.45 -9.74 -4.22
CA GLY A 109 2.51 -11.19 -4.47
C GLY A 109 1.21 -11.79 -5.00
N ILE A 110 0.27 -10.97 -5.48
CA ILE A 110 -1.06 -11.37 -5.93
C ILE A 110 -1.42 -10.66 -7.24
N SER A 111 -2.46 -11.13 -7.94
CA SER A 111 -3.00 -10.44 -9.12
C SER A 111 -3.85 -9.23 -8.74
N VAL A 112 -4.10 -8.32 -9.68
CA VAL A 112 -5.01 -7.19 -9.50
C VAL A 112 -6.43 -7.65 -9.13
N SER A 113 -6.93 -8.71 -9.78
CA SER A 113 -8.23 -9.29 -9.47
C SER A 113 -8.32 -9.87 -8.06
N ALA A 114 -7.28 -10.58 -7.60
CA ALA A 114 -7.22 -11.11 -6.25
C ALA A 114 -7.15 -9.99 -5.20
N ALA A 115 -6.40 -8.92 -5.47
CA ALA A 115 -6.37 -7.73 -4.62
C ALA A 115 -7.75 -7.05 -4.53
N ALA A 116 -8.46 -6.95 -5.65
CA ALA A 116 -9.79 -6.34 -5.67
C ALA A 116 -10.83 -7.16 -4.89
N ILE A 117 -10.78 -8.49 -4.97
CA ILE A 117 -11.61 -9.40 -4.18
C ILE A 117 -11.26 -9.30 -2.70
N LEU A 118 -9.98 -9.34 -2.35
CA LEU A 118 -9.50 -9.20 -0.97
C LEU A 118 -10.05 -7.93 -0.32
N ALA A 119 -9.99 -6.80 -1.04
CA ALA A 119 -10.50 -5.52 -0.57
C ALA A 119 -12.01 -5.54 -0.26
N ASP A 120 -12.81 -6.26 -1.05
CA ASP A 120 -14.26 -6.40 -0.83
C ASP A 120 -14.55 -7.38 0.32
N ASP A 121 -13.87 -8.53 0.36
CA ASP A 121 -14.09 -9.58 1.34
C ASP A 121 -13.90 -9.07 2.77
N VAL A 122 -12.85 -8.27 3.02
CA VAL A 122 -12.59 -7.73 4.36
C VAL A 122 -13.58 -6.65 4.81
N ALA A 123 -14.35 -6.09 3.86
CA ALA A 123 -15.46 -5.17 4.13
C ALA A 123 -16.80 -5.91 4.34
N ALA A 124 -16.94 -7.13 3.84
CA ALA A 124 -18.20 -7.89 3.86
C ALA A 124 -18.70 -8.22 5.28
N ASP A 125 -17.79 -8.39 6.25
CA ASP A 125 -18.11 -8.63 7.66
C ASP A 125 -18.73 -7.40 8.37
N GLY A 126 -18.83 -6.26 7.66
CA GLY A 126 -19.29 -5.00 8.20
C GLY A 126 -18.29 -4.38 9.19
N PHE A 127 -18.62 -3.17 9.62
CA PHE A 127 -17.86 -2.42 10.63
C PHE A 127 -18.72 -2.36 11.89
N GLY A 128 -18.20 -2.88 13.00
CA GLY A 128 -18.89 -2.82 14.28
C GLY A 128 -18.97 -1.39 14.82
N GLN A 129 -19.62 -1.20 15.98
CA GLN A 129 -19.61 0.09 16.70
C GLN A 129 -18.26 0.32 17.40
N SER A 130 -17.18 0.35 16.64
CA SER A 130 -15.84 0.60 17.17
C SER A 130 -15.60 2.10 17.35
N ALA A 131 -14.67 2.46 18.23
CA ALA A 131 -14.24 3.85 18.36
C ALA A 131 -13.44 4.33 17.14
N GLU A 132 -12.95 3.45 16.27
CA GLU A 132 -12.18 3.79 15.06
C GLU A 132 -13.09 4.02 13.84
N PRO A 133 -12.70 4.87 12.87
CA PRO A 133 -13.47 5.03 11.63
C PRO A 133 -13.51 3.72 10.83
N ASP A 134 -14.64 3.41 10.21
CA ASP A 134 -14.83 2.23 9.33
C ASP A 134 -13.70 2.07 8.30
N TYR A 135 -13.25 3.18 7.71
CA TYR A 135 -12.13 3.20 6.76
C TYR A 135 -10.82 2.69 7.38
N GLU A 136 -10.54 3.03 8.64
CA GLU A 136 -9.32 2.61 9.32
C GLU A 136 -9.39 1.12 9.66
N VAL A 137 -10.55 0.64 10.12
CA VAL A 137 -10.79 -0.78 10.37
C VAL A 137 -10.61 -1.59 9.08
N TRP A 138 -11.21 -1.14 7.97
CA TRP A 138 -11.03 -1.76 6.66
C TRP A 138 -9.57 -1.81 6.26
N ARG A 139 -8.87 -0.69 6.35
CA ARG A 139 -7.47 -0.55 6.00
C ARG A 139 -6.57 -1.50 6.81
N GLN A 140 -6.78 -1.59 8.13
CA GLN A 140 -6.05 -2.52 8.99
C GLN A 140 -6.34 -3.99 8.61
N ARG A 141 -7.60 -4.33 8.27
CA ARG A 141 -7.94 -5.69 7.82
C ARG A 141 -7.27 -6.04 6.50
N VAL A 142 -7.22 -5.11 5.54
CA VAL A 142 -6.49 -5.31 4.27
C VAL A 142 -5.01 -5.62 4.54
N GLU A 143 -4.34 -4.81 5.36
CA GLU A 143 -2.93 -5.01 5.71
C GLU A 143 -2.70 -6.35 6.41
N ALA A 144 -3.56 -6.70 7.38
CA ALA A 144 -3.46 -7.96 8.09
C ALA A 144 -3.58 -9.15 7.13
N ARG A 145 -4.54 -9.09 6.19
CA ARG A 145 -4.75 -10.17 5.21
C ARG A 145 -3.60 -10.27 4.21
N VAL A 146 -3.27 -9.20 3.50
CA VAL A 146 -2.21 -9.23 2.48
C VAL A 146 -0.84 -9.52 3.11
N GLY A 147 -0.61 -9.04 4.34
CA GLY A 147 0.60 -9.35 5.10
C GLY A 147 0.70 -10.81 5.51
N ALA A 148 -0.43 -11.49 5.80
CA ALA A 148 -0.43 -12.93 6.05
C ALA A 148 -0.10 -13.73 4.77
N ASP A 149 -0.69 -13.35 3.63
CA ASP A 149 -0.45 -13.99 2.34
C ASP A 149 1.02 -13.87 1.91
N LEU A 150 1.63 -12.68 2.09
CA LEU A 150 3.05 -12.45 1.83
C LEU A 150 3.99 -13.33 2.65
N ARG A 151 3.64 -13.61 3.91
CA ARG A 151 4.41 -14.52 4.79
C ARG A 151 4.27 -15.97 4.38
N LEU A 152 3.09 -16.39 3.91
CA LEU A 152 2.87 -17.74 3.39
C LEU A 152 3.66 -17.98 2.10
N ALA A 153 3.77 -16.96 1.24
CA ALA A 153 4.56 -17.02 0.02
C ALA A 153 6.09 -16.98 0.25
N ASN A 154 6.54 -16.45 1.39
CA ASN A 154 7.97 -16.33 1.76
C ASN A 154 8.18 -16.77 3.22
N PRO A 155 8.16 -18.08 3.54
CA PRO A 155 8.35 -18.55 4.90
C PRO A 155 9.76 -18.15 5.41
N PRO A 156 9.89 -17.69 6.67
CA PRO A 156 11.20 -17.40 7.25
C PRO A 156 12.04 -18.69 7.27
N SER A 157 13.29 -18.58 6.80
CA SER A 157 14.27 -19.68 6.77
C SER A 157 14.69 -20.15 8.16
#